data_AF-A0A5U3CU42-F1
#
_entry.id   AF-A0A5U3CU42-F1
#
_cell.length_a   1.000
_cell.length_b   1.000
_cell.length_c   1.000
_cell.angle_alpha   90.00
_cell.angle_beta   90.00
_cell.angle_gamma   90.00
#
_symmetry.space_group_name_H-M   'P 1'
#
loop_
_entity.id
_entity.type
_entity.pdbx_description
1 polymer ?
#
loop_
_entity_poly.entity_id
_entity_poly.type
_entity_poly.pdbx_seq_one_letter_code
_entity_poly.pdbx_strand_id
1 'polypeptide(L)'
;MTYHEREKLKSFTYQCASNSDIQSLERTLIMIAHWMRQGQRISFTEYASQWTESHRGETGGYQSTPAMIQLWPFSGKRCISKSGSDYHWMGVDKNRADDKTEVRHAVTSILAEYPTFNEDGLYWRERNFAWEHPLDNPRFMIGATSCMRWIRAHGLSECQIKNFPKSNPTSYGLKHAVENYNKGIIDKYGNAMEPNYITNGSLIAAMVATGYVFKPINGINALFNISEKALKKAGSSTWKYY
;
A
#
# COMPACT_ATOMS: atom_id res chain seq x y z
N MET A 1 12.44 -5.90 -10.25
CA MET A 1 12.48 -7.34 -9.90
C MET A 1 13.66 -7.60 -8.97
N THR A 2 13.44 -8.17 -7.79
CA THR A 2 14.47 -8.53 -6.80
C THR A 2 15.23 -9.79 -7.21
N TYR A 3 16.32 -10.13 -6.49
CA TYR A 3 17.03 -11.40 -6.70
C TYR A 3 16.09 -12.61 -6.54
N HIS A 4 15.32 -12.65 -5.45
CA HIS A 4 14.39 -13.73 -5.17
C HIS A 4 13.29 -13.87 -6.24
N GLU A 5 12.77 -12.74 -6.71
CA GLU A 5 11.79 -12.73 -7.81
C GLU A 5 12.37 -13.29 -9.11
N ARG A 6 13.64 -12.99 -9.41
CA ARG A 6 14.33 -13.54 -10.58
C ARG A 6 14.53 -15.06 -10.45
N GLU A 7 14.98 -15.55 -9.30
CA GLU A 7 15.20 -16.98 -9.10
C GLU A 7 13.88 -17.79 -9.12
N LYS A 8 12.80 -17.22 -8.58
CA LYS A 8 11.45 -17.81 -8.71
C LYS A 8 10.99 -17.86 -10.16
N LEU A 9 11.17 -16.78 -10.92
CA LEU A 9 10.79 -16.72 -12.34
C LEU A 9 11.59 -17.71 -13.20
N LYS A 10 12.90 -17.86 -12.95
CA LYS A 10 13.73 -18.88 -13.61
C LYS A 10 13.24 -20.29 -13.30
N SER A 11 12.98 -20.57 -12.02
CA SER A 11 12.48 -21.89 -11.57
C SER A 11 11.14 -22.22 -12.24
N PHE A 12 10.23 -21.25 -12.31
CA PHE A 12 8.96 -21.38 -13.03
C PHE A 12 9.17 -21.67 -14.52
N THR A 13 10.09 -20.95 -15.16
CA THR A 13 10.42 -21.15 -16.57
C THR A 13 10.90 -22.57 -16.84
N TYR A 14 11.78 -23.10 -15.98
CA TYR A 14 12.26 -24.49 -16.09
C TYR A 14 11.13 -25.51 -15.90
N GLN A 15 10.23 -25.28 -14.94
CA GLN A 15 9.07 -26.15 -14.71
C GLN A 15 8.09 -26.16 -15.88
N CYS A 16 7.80 -24.98 -16.45
CA CYS A 16 6.95 -24.90 -17.64
C CYS A 16 7.61 -25.60 -18.85
N ALA A 17 8.92 -25.41 -19.04
CA ALA A 17 9.66 -26.11 -20.09
C ALA A 17 9.62 -27.64 -19.91
N SER A 18 9.85 -28.16 -18.70
CA SER A 18 9.78 -29.61 -18.44
C SER A 18 8.39 -30.18 -18.67
N ASN A 19 7.35 -29.39 -18.41
CA ASN A 19 5.96 -29.79 -18.56
C ASN A 19 5.38 -29.49 -19.95
N SER A 20 6.18 -28.96 -20.88
CA SER A 20 5.71 -28.46 -22.19
C SER A 20 4.56 -27.43 -22.07
N ASP A 21 4.52 -26.67 -20.99
CA ASP A 21 3.51 -25.65 -20.71
C ASP A 21 3.89 -24.32 -21.39
N ILE A 22 3.76 -24.32 -22.71
CA ILE A 22 4.05 -23.16 -23.56
C ILE A 22 3.12 -21.99 -23.25
N GLN A 23 1.86 -22.28 -22.87
CA GLN A 23 0.87 -21.25 -22.57
C GLN A 23 1.29 -20.42 -21.34
N SER A 24 1.70 -21.05 -20.25
CA SER A 24 2.18 -20.32 -19.07
C SER A 24 3.40 -19.45 -19.38
N LEU A 25 4.33 -19.92 -20.23
CA LEU A 25 5.49 -19.13 -20.66
C LEU A 25 5.07 -17.91 -21.48
N GLU A 26 4.22 -18.11 -22.49
CA GLU A 26 3.71 -17.03 -23.35
C GLU A 26 2.99 -15.96 -22.54
N ARG A 27 2.07 -16.36 -21.65
CA ARG A 27 1.31 -15.43 -20.81
C ARG A 27 2.19 -14.71 -19.81
N THR A 28 3.22 -15.36 -19.28
CA THR A 28 4.20 -14.73 -18.38
C THR A 28 5.01 -13.65 -19.11
N LEU A 29 5.42 -13.88 -20.35
CA LEU A 29 6.13 -12.87 -21.16
C LEU A 29 5.23 -11.65 -21.46
N ILE A 30 3.97 -11.89 -21.82
CA ILE A 30 2.98 -10.82 -22.02
C ILE A 30 2.78 -10.02 -20.74
N MET A 31 2.60 -10.70 -19.60
CA MET A 31 2.47 -10.07 -18.29
C MET A 31 3.70 -9.22 -17.93
N ILE A 32 4.91 -9.70 -18.20
CA ILE A 32 6.16 -8.93 -17.99
C ILE A 32 6.17 -7.67 -18.87
N ALA A 33 5.74 -7.77 -20.13
CA ALA A 33 5.67 -6.61 -21.02
C ALA A 33 4.70 -5.54 -20.49
N HIS A 34 3.53 -5.95 -19.99
CA HIS A 34 2.60 -5.01 -19.35
C HIS A 34 3.15 -4.43 -18.03
N TRP A 35 3.84 -5.24 -17.22
CA TRP A 35 4.51 -4.78 -16.00
C TRP A 35 5.57 -3.71 -16.31
N MET A 36 6.40 -3.92 -17.34
CA MET A 36 7.43 -2.97 -17.75
C MET A 36 6.87 -1.66 -18.30
N ARG A 37 5.63 -1.67 -18.80
CA ARG A 37 4.91 -0.46 -19.24
C ARG A 37 4.36 0.38 -18.08
N GLN A 38 4.25 -0.19 -16.87
CA GLN A 38 3.64 0.54 -15.76
C GLN A 38 4.44 1.82 -15.45
N GLY A 39 3.74 2.96 -15.39
CA GLY A 39 4.34 4.24 -15.00
C GLY A 39 4.64 4.36 -13.50
N GLN A 40 4.35 3.32 -12.72
CA GLN A 40 4.48 3.27 -11.26
C GLN A 40 5.46 2.16 -10.87
N ARG A 41 6.24 2.37 -9.80
CA ARG A 41 7.15 1.34 -9.28
C ARG A 41 6.37 0.30 -8.48
N ILE A 42 6.11 -0.85 -9.10
CA ILE A 42 5.40 -1.99 -8.52
C ILE A 42 6.34 -3.19 -8.55
N SER A 43 6.39 -3.98 -7.47
CA SER A 43 7.18 -5.22 -7.48
C SER A 43 6.62 -6.19 -8.53
N PHE A 44 7.48 -7.05 -9.06
CA PHE A 44 7.03 -8.00 -10.08
C PHE A 44 5.99 -8.96 -9.50
N THR A 45 6.22 -9.43 -8.27
CA THR A 45 5.31 -10.36 -7.58
C THR A 45 3.94 -9.75 -7.35
N GLU A 46 3.88 -8.50 -6.89
CA GLU A 46 2.59 -7.80 -6.69
C GLU A 46 1.85 -7.68 -8.01
N TYR A 47 2.51 -7.13 -9.04
CA TYR A 47 1.90 -6.98 -10.36
C TYR A 47 1.42 -8.32 -10.94
N ALA A 48 2.26 -9.36 -10.85
CA ALA A 48 1.93 -10.68 -11.37
C ALA A 48 0.73 -11.30 -10.66
N SER A 49 0.60 -11.13 -9.35
CA SER A 49 -0.56 -11.61 -8.60
C SER A 49 -1.86 -10.93 -9.02
N GLN A 50 -1.81 -9.61 -9.27
CA GLN A 50 -2.96 -8.83 -9.74
C GLN A 50 -3.36 -9.18 -11.16
N TRP A 51 -2.39 -9.32 -12.06
CA TRP A 51 -2.60 -9.63 -13.47
C TRP A 51 -3.16 -11.04 -13.64
N THR A 52 -2.61 -12.00 -12.89
CA THR A 52 -3.08 -13.38 -12.87
C THR A 52 -4.54 -13.43 -12.42
N GLU A 53 -4.89 -12.69 -11.37
CA GLU A 53 -6.27 -12.63 -10.91
C GLU A 53 -7.21 -11.87 -11.85
N SER A 54 -6.74 -10.81 -12.52
CA SER A 54 -7.59 -10.06 -13.46
C SER A 54 -8.00 -10.86 -14.68
N HIS A 55 -7.19 -11.86 -15.05
CA HIS A 55 -7.44 -12.74 -16.18
C HIS A 55 -7.88 -14.15 -15.75
N ARG A 56 -8.27 -14.32 -14.48
CA ARG A 56 -8.76 -15.62 -13.97
C ARG A 56 -10.12 -15.95 -14.59
N GLY A 57 -10.20 -17.12 -15.21
CA GLY A 57 -11.45 -17.64 -15.78
C GLY A 57 -11.93 -16.88 -17.02
N GLU A 58 -11.07 -16.08 -17.66
CA GLU A 58 -11.39 -15.45 -18.93
C GLU A 58 -11.41 -16.45 -20.08
N THR A 59 -12.24 -16.17 -21.08
CA THR A 59 -12.27 -16.91 -22.34
C THR A 59 -11.53 -16.09 -23.40
N GLY A 60 -10.33 -16.53 -23.81
CA GLY A 60 -9.53 -15.86 -24.82
C GLY A 60 -8.02 -16.01 -24.61
N GLY A 61 -7.23 -15.39 -25.49
CA GLY A 61 -5.77 -15.49 -25.51
C GLY A 61 -5.03 -14.77 -24.38
N TYR A 62 -5.68 -14.42 -23.26
CA TYR A 62 -5.03 -13.77 -22.12
C TYR A 62 -5.32 -14.44 -20.77
N GLN A 63 -6.06 -15.55 -20.77
CA GLN A 63 -6.42 -16.26 -19.54
C GLN A 63 -5.18 -16.66 -18.74
N SER A 64 -5.20 -16.37 -17.44
CA SER A 64 -4.17 -16.84 -16.51
C SER A 64 -4.23 -18.36 -16.36
N THR A 65 -3.08 -19.03 -16.34
CA THR A 65 -3.02 -20.49 -16.17
C THR A 65 -3.06 -20.90 -14.69
N PRO A 66 -3.42 -22.17 -14.36
CA PRO A 66 -3.31 -22.69 -13.01
C PRO A 66 -1.90 -22.58 -12.41
N ALA A 67 -0.86 -22.76 -13.23
CA ALA A 67 0.53 -22.66 -12.80
C ALA A 67 0.89 -21.22 -12.39
N MET A 68 0.43 -20.21 -13.16
CA MET A 68 0.61 -18.80 -12.80
C MET A 68 -0.12 -18.46 -11.50
N ILE A 69 -1.36 -18.92 -11.33
CA ILE A 69 -2.16 -18.73 -10.10
C ILE A 69 -1.47 -19.33 -8.87
N GLN A 70 -0.86 -20.50 -9.02
CA GLN A 70 -0.13 -21.14 -7.94
C GLN A 70 1.14 -20.37 -7.54
N LEU A 71 1.87 -19.83 -8.53
CA LEU A 71 3.11 -19.11 -8.27
C LEU A 71 2.89 -17.69 -7.73
N TRP A 72 1.89 -16.99 -8.28
CA TRP A 72 1.53 -15.63 -7.90
C TRP A 72 0.09 -15.59 -7.38
N PRO A 73 -0.16 -16.21 -6.20
CA PRO A 73 -1.48 -16.21 -5.62
C PRO A 73 -1.92 -14.79 -5.32
N PHE A 74 -3.16 -14.48 -5.71
CA PHE A 74 -3.75 -13.19 -5.40
C PHE A 74 -3.91 -13.00 -3.91
N SER A 75 -3.57 -11.81 -3.45
CA SER A 75 -3.86 -11.35 -2.10
C SER A 75 -4.08 -9.84 -2.14
N GLY A 76 -4.73 -9.31 -1.12
CA GLY A 76 -4.89 -7.86 -1.05
C GLY A 76 -6.13 -7.33 -1.77
N LYS A 77 -6.03 -6.05 -2.11
CA LYS A 77 -7.02 -5.30 -2.87
C LYS A 77 -6.84 -5.55 -4.37
N ARG A 78 -7.93 -5.63 -5.11
CA ARG A 78 -7.88 -5.67 -6.58
C ARG A 78 -7.40 -4.33 -7.12
N CYS A 79 -6.25 -4.33 -7.79
CA CYS A 79 -5.59 -3.14 -8.34
C CYS A 79 -5.44 -3.16 -9.87
N ILE A 80 -5.80 -4.26 -10.52
CA ILE A 80 -5.96 -4.33 -11.98
C ILE A 80 -7.40 -4.73 -12.28
N SER A 81 -8.09 -3.99 -13.15
CA SER A 81 -9.48 -4.27 -13.52
C SER A 81 -9.60 -5.65 -14.15
N LYS A 82 -10.80 -6.25 -14.08
CA LYS A 82 -11.07 -7.50 -14.81
C LYS A 82 -10.72 -7.30 -16.29
N SER A 83 -9.95 -8.22 -16.87
CA SER A 83 -9.42 -8.12 -18.25
C SER A 83 -8.53 -6.92 -18.54
N GLY A 84 -8.06 -6.23 -17.50
CA GLY A 84 -7.18 -5.07 -17.60
C GLY A 84 -5.70 -5.43 -17.43
N SER A 85 -4.83 -4.45 -17.67
CA SER A 85 -3.39 -4.58 -17.41
C SER A 85 -2.76 -3.37 -16.73
N ASP A 86 -3.50 -2.27 -16.59
CA ASP A 86 -3.01 -1.08 -15.89
C ASP A 86 -3.22 -1.23 -14.38
N TYR A 87 -2.16 -0.96 -13.63
CA TYR A 87 -2.18 -1.04 -12.18
C TYR A 87 -2.61 0.29 -11.57
N HIS A 88 -3.66 0.22 -10.75
CA HIS A 88 -4.22 1.32 -9.99
C HIS A 88 -4.00 1.03 -8.51
N TRP A 89 -2.99 1.65 -7.91
CA TRP A 89 -2.67 1.53 -6.47
C TRP A 89 -3.84 1.87 -5.52
N MET A 90 -4.81 2.65 -6.00
CA MET A 90 -6.05 2.96 -5.27
C MET A 90 -7.07 1.81 -5.29
N GLY A 91 -6.83 0.77 -6.06
CA GLY A 91 -7.77 -0.29 -6.37
C GLY A 91 -8.72 0.04 -7.52
N VAL A 92 -9.32 -1.00 -8.07
CA VAL A 92 -10.29 -0.93 -9.20
C VAL A 92 -11.70 -1.33 -8.80
N ASP A 93 -11.85 -2.06 -7.68
CA ASP A 93 -13.15 -2.46 -7.17
C ASP A 93 -13.70 -1.41 -6.21
N LYS A 94 -15.00 -1.13 -6.34
CA LYS A 94 -15.74 -0.29 -5.37
C LYS A 94 -15.84 -0.95 -4.00
N ASN A 95 -15.66 -2.27 -3.94
CA ASN A 95 -15.73 -3.06 -2.72
C ASN A 95 -14.35 -3.10 -2.06
N ARG A 96 -14.29 -2.55 -0.87
CA ARG A 96 -13.07 -2.46 -0.08
C ARG A 96 -12.75 -3.80 0.58
N ALA A 97 -11.48 -4.20 0.60
CA ALA A 97 -11.06 -5.33 1.42
C ALA A 97 -11.08 -4.94 2.92
N ASP A 98 -10.85 -5.90 3.82
CA ASP A 98 -10.71 -5.56 5.24
C ASP A 98 -9.49 -4.66 5.48
N ASP A 99 -9.53 -3.89 6.57
CA ASP A 99 -8.50 -2.89 6.89
C ASP A 99 -7.09 -3.47 6.94
N LYS A 100 -6.90 -4.70 7.46
CA LYS A 100 -5.56 -5.29 7.56
C LYS A 100 -5.02 -5.65 6.19
N THR A 101 -5.90 -6.15 5.32
CA THR A 101 -5.55 -6.51 3.94
C THR A 101 -5.15 -5.28 3.12
N GLU A 102 -5.89 -4.17 3.25
CA GLU A 102 -5.53 -2.89 2.61
C GLU A 102 -4.20 -2.34 3.14
N VAL A 103 -3.95 -2.40 4.45
CA VAL A 103 -2.67 -1.96 5.04
C VAL A 103 -1.51 -2.83 4.57
N ARG A 104 -1.65 -4.16 4.52
CA ARG A 104 -0.58 -5.04 4.02
C ARG A 104 -0.22 -4.71 2.58
N HIS A 105 -1.22 -4.52 1.73
CA HIS A 105 -1.01 -4.14 0.34
C HIS A 105 -0.32 -2.78 0.20
N ALA A 106 -0.72 -1.80 1.02
CA ALA A 106 -0.06 -0.50 1.08
C ALA A 106 1.42 -0.63 1.49
N VAL A 107 1.72 -1.45 2.51
CA VAL A 107 3.11 -1.71 2.92
C VAL A 107 3.93 -2.35 1.80
N THR A 108 3.39 -3.38 1.13
CA THR A 108 4.05 -4.00 -0.02
C THR A 108 4.37 -2.97 -1.11
N SER A 109 3.42 -2.08 -1.41
CA SER A 109 3.58 -1.02 -2.40
C SER A 109 4.62 0.00 -1.98
N ILE A 110 4.62 0.42 -0.71
CA ILE A 110 5.61 1.36 -0.17
C ILE A 110 7.01 0.75 -0.23
N LEU A 111 7.19 -0.49 0.23
CA LEU A 111 8.50 -1.17 0.26
C LEU A 111 9.09 -1.41 -1.14
N ALA A 112 8.25 -1.49 -2.18
CA ALA A 112 8.71 -1.59 -3.56
C ALA A 112 9.44 -0.31 -4.03
N GLU A 113 9.06 0.86 -3.51
CA GLU A 113 9.68 2.15 -3.84
C GLU A 113 10.69 2.62 -2.78
N TYR A 114 10.41 2.33 -1.50
CA TYR A 114 11.19 2.73 -0.33
C TYR A 114 11.57 1.49 0.50
N PRO A 115 12.62 0.73 0.13
CA PRO A 115 13.00 -0.51 0.79
C PRO A 115 13.38 -0.36 2.27
N THR A 116 13.72 0.85 2.70
CA THR A 116 14.06 1.17 4.10
C THR A 116 12.84 1.55 4.94
N PHE A 117 11.63 1.57 4.36
CA PHE A 117 10.41 1.85 5.10
C PHE A 117 10.24 0.87 6.26
N ASN A 118 9.93 1.42 7.44
CA ASN A 118 9.75 0.67 8.67
C ASN A 118 8.64 1.33 9.51
N GLU A 119 8.50 0.92 10.78
CA GLU A 119 7.47 1.49 11.64
C GLU A 119 7.63 3.01 11.86
N ASP A 120 8.86 3.53 11.86
CA ASP A 120 9.14 4.96 12.06
C ASP A 120 8.82 5.81 10.83
N GLY A 121 8.66 5.22 9.64
CA GLY A 121 8.35 5.91 8.40
C GLY A 121 9.32 5.57 7.27
N LEU A 122 9.69 6.54 6.44
CA LEU A 122 10.45 6.33 5.19
C LEU A 122 11.97 6.17 5.36
N TYR A 123 12.42 5.93 6.59
CA TYR A 123 13.78 6.03 7.11
C TYR A 123 14.96 6.24 6.12
N TRP A 124 15.71 7.33 6.39
CA TRP A 124 17.14 7.47 6.11
C TRP A 124 17.81 8.22 7.28
N ARG A 125 18.48 7.51 8.20
CA ARG A 125 19.48 8.06 9.13
C ARG A 125 20.61 7.07 9.35
N GLU A 126 21.83 7.57 9.50
CA GLU A 126 23.07 6.80 9.70
C GLU A 126 23.24 6.31 11.15
N ARG A 127 22.24 5.61 11.71
CA ARG A 127 22.38 5.00 13.04
C ARG A 127 22.20 3.51 12.96
N ASN A 128 23.08 2.80 13.65
CA ASN A 128 23.27 1.34 13.76
C ASN A 128 22.04 0.56 14.28
N PHE A 129 20.86 0.79 13.73
CA PHE A 129 19.67 0.00 14.02
C PHE A 129 19.47 -1.03 12.90
N ALA A 130 19.24 -2.28 13.28
CA ALA A 130 18.83 -3.31 12.35
C ALA A 130 17.47 -2.91 11.76
N TRP A 131 17.34 -2.97 10.43
CA TRP A 131 16.05 -2.73 9.80
C TRP A 131 15.07 -3.84 10.19
N GLU A 132 13.88 -3.45 10.61
CA GLU A 132 12.78 -4.35 10.95
C GLU A 132 11.61 -4.10 10.00
N HIS A 133 11.03 -5.19 9.51
CA HIS A 133 9.90 -5.11 8.61
C HIS A 133 8.65 -4.65 9.39
N PRO A 134 7.92 -3.62 8.93
CA PRO A 134 6.89 -2.97 9.73
C PRO A 134 5.71 -3.89 10.08
N LEU A 135 5.44 -4.93 9.28
CA LEU A 135 4.36 -5.88 9.57
C LEU A 135 4.72 -6.90 10.65
N ASP A 136 5.98 -6.95 11.08
CA ASP A 136 6.44 -7.87 12.13
C ASP A 136 6.10 -7.34 13.53
N ASN A 137 5.83 -6.04 13.65
CA ASN A 137 5.31 -5.42 14.88
C ASN A 137 3.77 -5.35 14.87
N PRO A 138 3.06 -6.06 15.77
CA PRO A 138 1.60 -6.00 15.85
C PRO A 138 1.05 -4.58 16.11
N ARG A 139 1.80 -3.72 16.82
CA ARG A 139 1.39 -2.34 17.12
C ARG A 139 1.29 -1.49 15.85
N PHE A 140 2.13 -1.76 14.86
CA PHE A 140 2.08 -1.06 13.57
C PHE A 140 0.71 -1.24 12.90
N MET A 141 0.19 -2.47 12.90
CA MET A 141 -1.11 -2.79 12.30
C MET A 141 -2.27 -2.16 13.08
N ILE A 142 -2.21 -2.18 14.41
CA ILE A 142 -3.21 -1.51 15.26
C ILE A 142 -3.24 -0.01 14.95
N GLY A 143 -2.07 0.64 14.90
CA GLY A 143 -1.95 2.06 14.57
C GLY A 143 -2.43 2.39 13.16
N ALA A 144 -2.07 1.58 12.17
CA ALA A 144 -2.47 1.83 10.78
C ALA A 144 -3.99 1.71 10.61
N THR A 145 -4.61 0.67 11.16
CA THR A 145 -6.08 0.51 11.09
C THR A 145 -6.82 1.61 11.87
N SER A 146 -6.26 2.08 13.01
CA SER A 146 -6.76 3.25 13.74
C SER A 146 -6.74 4.52 12.89
N CYS A 147 -5.62 4.80 12.21
CA CYS A 147 -5.51 5.92 11.28
C CYS A 147 -6.57 5.84 10.18
N MET A 148 -6.80 4.66 9.60
CA MET A 148 -7.82 4.52 8.56
C MET A 148 -9.24 4.77 9.09
N ARG A 149 -9.56 4.36 10.33
CA ARG A 149 -10.84 4.69 10.98
C ARG A 149 -10.98 6.20 11.16
N TRP A 150 -9.93 6.88 11.60
CA TRP A 150 -9.90 8.34 11.71
C TRP A 150 -10.14 9.03 10.36
N ILE A 151 -9.46 8.61 9.30
CA ILE A 151 -9.65 9.15 7.93
C ILE A 151 -11.12 9.05 7.52
N ARG A 152 -11.76 7.90 7.77
CA ARG A 152 -13.18 7.69 7.42
C ARG A 152 -14.12 8.51 8.28
N ALA A 153 -13.90 8.54 9.59
CA ALA A 153 -14.74 9.29 10.54
C ALA A 153 -14.80 10.78 10.21
N HIS A 154 -13.74 11.32 9.58
CA HIS A 154 -13.67 12.72 9.17
C HIS A 154 -13.96 12.97 7.68
N GLY A 155 -14.44 11.96 6.95
CA GLY A 155 -14.80 12.09 5.53
C GLY A 155 -13.61 12.40 4.62
N LEU A 156 -12.41 11.95 4.99
CA LEU A 156 -11.18 12.23 4.27
C LEU A 156 -10.86 11.19 3.19
N SER A 157 -11.65 10.12 2.98
CA SER A 157 -11.28 9.05 2.04
C SER A 157 -11.16 9.49 0.57
N GLU A 158 -11.85 10.56 0.16
CA GLU A 158 -11.94 11.03 -1.24
C GLU A 158 -11.47 12.49 -1.40
N CYS A 159 -10.56 12.93 -0.52
CA CYS A 159 -10.08 14.31 -0.47
C CYS A 159 -8.70 14.51 -1.13
N GLN A 160 -8.30 13.58 -2.01
CA GLN A 160 -7.08 13.63 -2.79
C GLN A 160 -7.13 14.78 -3.80
N ILE A 161 -5.98 15.38 -4.05
CA ILE A 161 -5.77 16.40 -5.08
C ILE A 161 -4.52 16.06 -5.90
N LYS A 162 -4.33 16.74 -7.04
CA LYS A 162 -3.19 16.49 -7.94
C LYS A 162 -1.84 16.94 -7.35
N ASN A 163 -1.88 17.95 -6.47
CA ASN A 163 -0.68 18.62 -5.97
C ASN A 163 -0.39 18.21 -4.52
N PHE A 164 0.81 18.57 -4.04
CA PHE A 164 1.24 18.41 -2.65
C PHE A 164 1.39 19.80 -2.02
N PRO A 165 0.35 20.34 -1.35
CA PRO A 165 0.44 21.67 -0.74
C PRO A 165 1.51 21.69 0.34
N LYS A 166 2.49 22.60 0.23
CA LYS A 166 3.58 22.74 1.22
C LYS A 166 3.08 23.21 2.60
N SER A 167 1.91 23.85 2.64
CA SER A 167 1.24 24.32 3.85
C SER A 167 0.55 23.21 4.64
N ASN A 168 0.41 22.01 4.06
CA ASN A 168 -0.21 20.89 4.75
C ASN A 168 0.71 20.30 5.81
N PRO A 169 0.14 19.74 6.89
CA PRO A 169 0.90 18.95 7.84
C PRO A 169 1.58 17.76 7.16
N THR A 170 2.77 17.43 7.66
CA THR A 170 3.46 16.19 7.30
C THR A 170 2.81 14.99 8.00
N SER A 171 3.31 13.79 7.73
CA SER A 171 2.95 12.58 8.48
C SER A 171 3.09 12.79 9.99
N TYR A 172 4.08 13.53 10.46
CA TYR A 172 4.25 13.81 11.89
C TYR A 172 3.07 14.61 12.47
N GLY A 173 2.70 15.72 11.84
CA GLY A 173 1.59 16.56 12.31
C GLY A 173 0.24 15.84 12.22
N LEU A 174 0.01 15.07 11.15
CA LEU A 174 -1.19 14.26 11.00
C LEU A 174 -1.21 13.07 11.97
N LYS A 175 -0.07 12.53 12.37
CA LYS A 175 -0.01 11.44 13.34
C LYS A 175 -0.54 11.91 14.69
N HIS A 176 -0.07 13.08 15.15
CA HIS A 176 -0.57 13.72 16.38
C HIS A 176 -2.05 14.07 16.30
N ALA A 177 -2.59 14.30 15.11
CA ALA A 177 -4.03 14.47 14.90
C ALA A 177 -4.84 13.25 15.33
N VAL A 178 -4.41 12.09 14.84
CA VAL A 178 -5.02 10.81 15.13
C VAL A 178 -4.85 10.48 16.61
N GLU A 179 -3.66 10.70 17.18
CA GLU A 179 -3.39 10.45 18.61
C GLU A 179 -4.32 11.28 19.52
N ASN A 180 -4.52 12.57 19.22
CA ASN A 180 -5.44 13.43 19.96
C ASN A 180 -6.90 12.98 19.82
N TYR A 181 -7.30 12.56 18.62
CA TYR A 181 -8.63 12.00 18.40
C TYR A 181 -8.84 10.70 19.19
N ASN A 182 -7.88 9.78 19.14
CA ASN A 182 -7.91 8.52 19.87
C ASN A 182 -8.01 8.76 21.37
N LYS A 183 -7.22 9.70 21.90
CA LYS A 183 -7.31 10.11 23.31
C LYS A 183 -8.74 10.55 23.68
N GLY A 184 -9.37 11.40 22.86
CA GLY A 184 -10.76 11.82 23.09
C GLY A 184 -11.76 10.66 23.08
N ILE A 185 -11.57 9.65 22.23
CA ILE A 185 -12.38 8.42 22.24
C ILE A 185 -12.14 7.62 23.52
N ILE A 186 -10.87 7.44 23.92
CA ILE A 186 -10.50 6.66 25.10
C ILE A 186 -11.06 7.32 26.36
N ASP A 187 -10.88 8.63 26.51
CA ASP A 187 -11.37 9.40 27.66
C ASP A 187 -12.91 9.33 27.78
N LYS A 188 -13.61 9.32 26.64
CA LYS A 188 -15.09 9.32 26.61
C LYS A 188 -15.71 7.93 26.73
N TYR A 189 -15.08 6.90 26.17
CA TYR A 189 -15.70 5.58 25.97
C TYR A 189 -14.90 4.43 26.58
N GLY A 190 -13.70 4.67 27.13
CA GLY A 190 -12.81 3.61 27.63
C GLY A 190 -12.37 2.63 26.55
N ASN A 191 -12.35 3.06 25.28
CA ASN A 191 -12.17 2.18 24.14
C ASN A 191 -10.73 1.62 24.05
N ALA A 192 -10.55 0.33 24.32
CA ALA A 192 -9.26 -0.36 24.24
C ALA A 192 -8.75 -0.61 22.80
N MET A 193 -9.59 -0.37 21.77
CA MET A 193 -9.22 -0.58 20.36
C MET A 193 -8.36 0.55 19.79
N GLU A 194 -8.51 1.77 20.28
CA GLU A 194 -7.73 2.91 19.79
C GLU A 194 -6.42 3.04 20.58
N PRO A 195 -5.25 3.10 19.90
CA PRO A 195 -3.98 3.30 20.58
C PRO A 195 -3.75 4.78 20.93
N ASN A 196 -3.15 5.02 22.09
CA ASN A 196 -2.70 6.37 22.50
C ASN A 196 -1.54 6.90 21.63
N TYR A 197 -0.73 5.98 21.11
CA TYR A 197 0.43 6.29 20.29
C TYR A 197 0.36 5.48 19.00
N ILE A 198 0.58 6.16 17.87
CA ILE A 198 0.73 5.53 16.56
C ILE A 198 2.09 5.91 15.99
N THR A 199 2.66 5.10 15.11
CA THR A 199 3.93 5.46 14.47
C THR A 199 3.70 6.26 13.19
N ASN A 200 4.73 6.97 12.74
CA ASN A 200 4.70 7.68 11.47
C ASN A 200 4.48 6.72 10.28
N GLY A 201 5.14 5.55 10.31
CA GLY A 201 4.94 4.51 9.31
C GLY A 201 3.51 3.99 9.28
N SER A 202 2.88 3.80 10.44
CA SER A 202 1.47 3.40 10.53
C SER A 202 0.55 4.38 9.81
N LEU A 203 0.75 5.69 10.01
CA LEU A 203 -0.04 6.71 9.31
C LEU A 203 0.24 6.68 7.80
N ILE A 204 1.50 6.61 7.37
CA ILE A 204 1.86 6.56 5.94
C ILE A 204 1.18 5.38 5.27
N ALA A 205 1.24 4.19 5.88
CA ALA A 205 0.58 3.00 5.35
C ALA A 205 -0.95 3.17 5.29
N ALA A 206 -1.57 3.79 6.30
CA ALA A 206 -3.01 4.07 6.30
C ALA A 206 -3.43 5.07 5.22
N MET A 207 -2.63 6.11 4.99
CA MET A 207 -2.85 7.09 3.93
C MET A 207 -2.76 6.42 2.56
N VAL A 208 -1.72 5.60 2.31
CA VAL A 208 -1.59 4.84 1.06
C VAL A 208 -2.74 3.84 0.88
N ALA A 209 -3.11 3.11 1.94
CA ALA A 209 -4.23 2.16 1.94
C ALA A 209 -5.59 2.83 1.66
N THR A 210 -5.73 4.12 1.99
CA THR A 210 -6.94 4.92 1.68
C THR A 210 -6.85 5.65 0.34
N GLY A 211 -5.80 5.39 -0.44
CA GLY A 211 -5.68 5.97 -1.77
C GLY A 211 -5.05 7.36 -1.76
N TYR A 212 -4.15 7.69 -0.83
CA TYR A 212 -3.29 8.87 -0.92
C TYR A 212 -1.89 8.57 -1.48
N VAL A 213 -1.40 9.46 -2.36
CA VAL A 213 0.00 9.48 -2.79
C VAL A 213 0.79 10.29 -1.79
N PHE A 214 2.01 9.89 -1.50
CA PHE A 214 2.92 10.63 -0.64
C PHE A 214 4.21 11.04 -1.36
N LYS A 215 4.91 12.01 -0.80
CA LYS A 215 6.29 12.37 -1.14
C LYS A 215 7.13 12.43 0.14
N PRO A 216 8.35 11.88 0.15
CA PRO A 216 9.23 12.00 1.30
C PRO A 216 9.55 13.48 1.59
N ILE A 217 9.61 13.83 2.89
CA ILE A 217 10.10 15.13 3.36
C ILE A 217 10.95 14.89 4.61
N ASN A 218 12.23 15.25 4.56
CA ASN A 218 13.17 15.24 5.69
C ASN A 218 13.11 13.98 6.59
N GLY A 219 14.06 13.05 6.39
CA GLY A 219 14.21 11.89 7.28
C GLY A 219 13.04 10.91 7.16
N ILE A 220 12.27 10.73 8.23
CA ILE A 220 11.22 9.70 8.34
C ILE A 220 9.84 10.15 7.82
N ASN A 221 9.65 11.44 7.55
CA ASN A 221 8.33 12.02 7.33
C ASN A 221 7.90 12.04 5.86
N ALA A 222 6.60 12.20 5.62
CA ALA A 222 6.00 12.30 4.29
C ALA A 222 4.99 13.47 4.20
N LEU A 223 4.83 14.02 3.00
CA LEU A 223 3.70 14.88 2.61
C LEU A 223 2.70 14.08 1.79
N PHE A 224 1.42 14.38 1.93
CA PHE A 224 0.34 13.70 1.19
C PHE A 224 -0.38 14.66 0.24
N ASN A 225 -0.93 14.11 -0.84
CA ASN A 225 -1.72 14.85 -1.82
C ASN A 225 -3.16 15.11 -1.34
N ILE A 226 -3.33 15.66 -0.14
CA ILE A 226 -4.64 15.90 0.49
C ILE A 226 -5.06 17.37 0.41
N SER A 227 -6.36 17.62 0.27
CA SER A 227 -6.92 18.97 0.24
C SER A 227 -6.80 19.69 1.59
N GLU A 228 -6.15 20.87 1.62
CA GLU A 228 -6.07 21.72 2.81
C GLU A 228 -7.47 22.11 3.32
N LYS A 229 -8.43 22.33 2.41
CA LYS A 229 -9.82 22.64 2.75
C LYS A 229 -10.49 21.46 3.47
N ALA A 230 -10.24 20.24 3.02
CA ALA A 230 -10.77 19.04 3.66
C ALA A 230 -10.17 18.84 5.06
N LEU A 231 -8.85 18.99 5.19
CA LEU A 231 -8.16 18.92 6.49
C LEU A 231 -8.69 19.95 7.50
N LYS A 232 -8.93 21.19 7.06
CA LYS A 232 -9.52 22.22 7.93
C LYS A 232 -10.94 21.85 8.38
N LYS A 233 -11.74 21.27 7.49
CA LYS A 233 -13.11 20.82 7.80
C LYS A 233 -13.12 19.63 8.76
N ALA A 234 -12.15 18.74 8.66
CA ALA A 234 -12.01 17.56 9.52
C ALA A 234 -11.64 17.88 10.98
N GLY A 235 -11.23 19.11 11.30
CA GLY A 235 -10.86 19.45 12.66
C GLY A 235 -9.83 20.56 12.64
N SER A 236 -10.30 21.79 12.81
CA SER A 236 -9.57 23.03 12.57
C SER A 236 -8.50 23.33 13.63
N SER A 237 -7.35 23.84 13.18
CA SER A 237 -6.33 24.69 13.87
C SER A 237 -5.09 24.07 14.54
N THR A 238 -5.06 22.78 14.91
CA THR A 238 -3.90 22.19 15.63
C THR A 238 -2.78 21.68 14.72
N TRP A 239 -3.02 21.51 13.42
CA TRP A 239 -2.07 20.90 12.47
C TRP A 239 -0.82 21.73 12.15
N LYS A 240 -0.84 23.04 12.45
CA LYS A 240 0.23 23.98 12.08
C LYS A 240 1.34 24.13 13.11
N TYR A 241 1.20 23.48 14.27
CA TYR A 241 2.11 23.68 15.41
C TYR A 241 3.00 22.45 15.70
N TYR A 242 3.06 21.47 14.80
CA TYR A 242 3.88 20.26 14.92
C TYR A 242 4.63 19.92 13.63
#